data_AF-A0A1B8J8I4-F1
#
_entry.id   AF-A0A1B8J8I4-F1
#
_cell.length_a   1.000
_cell.length_b   1.000
_cell.length_c   1.000
_cell.angle_alpha   90.00
_cell.angle_beta   90.00
_cell.angle_gamma   90.00
#
_symmetry.space_group_name_H-M   'P 1'
#
loop_
_entity.id
_entity.type
_entity.pdbx_description
1 polymer ?
#
loop_
_entity_poly.entity_id
_entity_poly.type
_entity_poly.pdbx_seq_one_letter_code
_entity_poly.pdbx_strand_id
1 'polypeptide(L)'
;MFISKITICNLFAYYGEITIGFKEQKDKNLYCIYGDNGFGKTSFIRCAKLLFLGAGTRESNIPPVIKRFFPKAATPAQFIKGTSNWLGILNKDAINEMKQDFFVSFEGSLDGKSFYLKRSFDSSGDIEHLLFKLDGETLHDDEAQDRINAILPPNLVEFFFFDGEELEALSDNLRTKLREKIDEILQIKPLDILVKQIGKYKDELKANEIANEELQLKLKNAKRSKESKEDEIKHLVEMLGNAEKFIEEKAVEIETTRKSIDKLEADFSKERAGLIDEKISLKRSCKASKKG
;
A
#
# COMPACT_ATOMS: atom_id res chain seq x y z
N MET A 1 -22.16 27.42 6.81
CA MET A 1 -21.65 28.24 7.93
C MET A 1 -21.98 29.70 7.67
N PHE A 2 -22.54 30.40 8.66
CA PHE A 2 -22.71 31.85 8.66
C PHE A 2 -22.05 32.43 9.93
N ILE A 3 -21.22 33.46 9.77
CA ILE A 3 -20.58 34.15 10.90
C ILE A 3 -21.43 35.39 11.19
N SER A 4 -22.10 35.41 12.35
CA SER A 4 -22.97 36.52 12.76
C SER A 4 -22.22 37.59 13.53
N LYS A 5 -21.08 37.26 14.17
CA LYS A 5 -20.31 38.23 14.93
C LYS A 5 -18.84 37.83 15.02
N ILE A 6 -17.98 38.84 14.90
CA ILE A 6 -16.53 38.73 15.05
C ILE A 6 -16.10 39.72 16.13
N THR A 7 -15.37 39.24 17.13
CA THR A 7 -14.79 40.08 18.18
C THR A 7 -13.28 39.89 18.20
N ILE A 8 -12.54 41.00 18.23
CA ILE A 8 -11.09 41.03 18.35
C ILE A 8 -10.74 41.93 19.53
N CYS A 9 -9.89 41.44 20.43
CA CYS A 9 -9.44 42.18 21.61
C CYS A 9 -7.92 42.16 21.68
N ASN A 10 -7.30 43.35 21.64
CA ASN A 10 -5.87 43.57 21.84
C ASN A 10 -4.92 42.78 20.90
N LEU A 11 -5.35 42.44 19.68
CA LEU A 11 -4.52 41.74 18.69
C LEU A 11 -4.12 42.65 17.53
N PHE A 12 -2.86 42.59 17.11
CA PHE A 12 -2.26 43.40 16.04
C PHE A 12 -2.58 44.90 16.22
N ALA A 13 -3.25 45.51 15.23
CA ALA A 13 -3.64 46.92 15.24
C ALA A 13 -4.88 47.21 16.11
N TYR A 14 -5.57 46.20 16.62
CA TYR A 14 -6.76 46.38 17.44
C TYR A 14 -6.36 46.55 18.91
N TYR A 15 -6.69 47.71 19.47
CA TYR A 15 -6.59 48.00 20.90
C TYR A 15 -8.00 48.06 21.52
N GLY A 16 -8.18 47.42 22.66
CA GLY A 16 -9.48 47.20 23.28
C GLY A 16 -10.31 46.14 22.55
N GLU A 17 -11.56 45.96 23.00
CA GLU A 17 -12.51 45.03 22.40
C GLU A 17 -13.26 45.70 21.24
N ILE A 18 -13.08 45.16 20.04
CA ILE A 18 -13.78 45.58 18.83
C ILE A 18 -14.67 44.44 18.37
N THR A 19 -15.96 44.74 18.22
CA THR A 19 -16.98 43.77 17.80
C THR A 19 -17.64 44.23 16.50
N ILE A 20 -17.70 43.34 15.52
CA ILE A 20 -18.41 43.53 14.25
C ILE A 20 -19.54 42.51 14.17
N GLY A 21 -20.77 42.99 14.02
CA GLY A 21 -21.95 42.16 13.85
C GLY A 21 -22.40 42.10 12.38
N PHE A 22 -22.71 40.90 11.91
CA PHE A 22 -23.29 40.63 10.60
C PHE A 22 -24.72 40.14 10.78
N LYS A 23 -25.65 40.75 10.04
CA LYS A 23 -27.06 40.37 10.05
C LYS A 23 -27.38 39.62 8.79
N GLU A 24 -27.77 38.35 8.93
CA GLU A 24 -28.20 37.54 7.80
C GLU A 24 -29.40 38.19 7.11
N GLN A 25 -29.26 38.45 5.81
CA GLN A 25 -30.29 39.06 4.99
C GLN A 25 -30.54 38.17 3.77
N LYS A 26 -31.82 37.85 3.53
CA LYS A 26 -32.24 37.10 2.35
C LYS A 26 -31.76 37.84 1.09
N ASP A 27 -31.11 37.11 0.19
CA ASP A 27 -30.57 37.60 -1.08
C ASP A 27 -29.44 38.65 -0.96
N LYS A 28 -28.83 38.80 0.22
CA LYS A 28 -27.67 39.68 0.46
C LYS A 28 -26.58 38.92 1.22
N ASN A 29 -25.64 38.36 0.47
CA ASN A 29 -24.52 37.56 0.98
C ASN A 29 -23.17 38.32 0.98
N LEU A 30 -23.16 39.60 0.57
CA LEU A 30 -21.96 40.42 0.54
C LEU A 30 -21.97 41.46 1.67
N TYR A 31 -20.93 41.43 2.50
CA TYR A 31 -20.67 42.45 3.51
C TYR A 31 -19.38 43.18 3.14
N CYS A 32 -19.43 44.51 3.13
CA CYS A 32 -18.27 45.35 2.86
C CYS A 32 -17.79 45.98 4.17
N ILE A 33 -16.56 45.65 4.57
CA ILE A 33 -15.84 46.34 5.63
C ILE A 33 -14.85 47.27 4.93
N TYR A 34 -15.04 48.57 5.09
CA TYR A 34 -14.19 49.58 4.47
C TYR A 34 -13.42 50.37 5.54
N GLY A 35 -12.26 50.87 5.16
CA GLY A 35 -11.40 51.70 5.99
C GLY A 35 -10.14 52.05 5.22
N ASP A 36 -9.46 53.12 5.61
CA ASP A 36 -8.23 53.55 4.93
C ASP A 36 -7.07 52.57 5.17
N ASN A 37 -5.98 52.74 4.44
CA ASN A 37 -4.78 51.94 4.66
C ASN A 37 -4.22 52.24 6.06
N GLY A 38 -3.82 51.19 6.77
CA GLY A 38 -3.38 51.29 8.17
C GLY A 38 -4.47 51.10 9.23
N PHE A 39 -5.76 51.12 8.87
CA PHE A 39 -6.88 50.93 9.83
C PHE A 39 -7.14 49.46 10.22
N GLY A 40 -6.18 48.55 9.98
CA GLY A 40 -6.27 47.17 10.46
C GLY A 40 -6.98 46.18 9.55
N LYS A 41 -7.27 46.52 8.27
CA LYS A 41 -7.87 45.56 7.30
C LYS A 41 -7.08 44.25 7.19
N THR A 42 -5.77 44.34 6.97
CA THR A 42 -4.87 43.17 6.95
C THR A 42 -4.80 42.49 8.32
N SER A 43 -4.82 43.27 9.42
CA SER A 43 -4.87 42.73 10.78
C SER A 43 -6.14 41.89 11.02
N PHE A 44 -7.28 42.30 10.47
CA PHE A 44 -8.54 41.56 10.53
C PHE A 44 -8.41 40.17 9.92
N ILE A 45 -7.87 40.10 8.69
CA ILE A 45 -7.65 38.85 7.97
C ILE A 45 -6.66 37.96 8.73
N ARG A 46 -5.58 38.56 9.30
CA ARG A 46 -4.62 37.83 10.12
C ARG A 46 -5.22 37.29 11.42
N CYS A 47 -6.09 38.04 12.10
CA CYS A 47 -6.85 37.56 13.25
C CYS A 47 -7.73 36.36 12.89
N ALA A 48 -8.41 36.42 11.74
CA ALA A 48 -9.21 35.29 11.26
C ALA A 48 -8.32 34.05 11.02
N LYS A 49 -7.22 34.18 10.27
CA LYS A 49 -6.27 33.07 10.07
C LYS A 49 -5.73 32.52 11.39
N LEU A 50 -5.39 33.41 12.33
CA LEU A 50 -4.88 33.04 13.66
C LEU A 50 -5.93 32.27 14.48
N LEU A 51 -7.21 32.64 14.41
CA LEU A 51 -8.30 31.93 15.08
C LEU A 51 -8.32 30.43 14.71
N PHE A 52 -8.18 30.10 13.43
CA PHE A 52 -8.25 28.72 12.95
C PHE A 52 -6.93 27.94 13.11
N LEU A 53 -5.79 28.59 12.86
CA LEU A 53 -4.49 27.90 12.77
C LEU A 53 -3.66 27.96 14.06
N GLY A 54 -3.91 28.95 14.90
CA GLY A 54 -3.10 29.21 16.08
C GLY A 54 -1.72 29.82 15.82
N ALA A 55 -1.01 30.13 16.89
CA ALA A 55 0.35 30.70 16.83
C ALA A 55 1.45 29.62 16.86
N GLY A 56 1.07 28.35 17.07
CA GLY A 56 2.01 27.23 17.11
C GLY A 56 2.69 27.02 18.47
N THR A 57 2.14 27.59 19.55
CA THR A 57 2.70 27.46 20.91
C THR A 57 2.79 26.01 21.38
N ARG A 58 1.73 25.23 21.16
CA ARG A 58 1.65 23.83 21.61
C ARG A 58 2.55 22.88 20.85
N GLU A 59 2.56 22.99 19.53
CA GLU A 59 3.41 22.17 18.66
C GLU A 59 4.86 22.68 18.60
N SER A 60 5.16 23.79 19.28
CA SER A 60 6.43 24.51 19.18
C SER A 60 6.84 24.86 17.74
N ASN A 61 5.87 24.94 16.84
CA ASN A 61 6.09 25.18 15.42
C ASN A 61 5.00 26.11 14.86
N ILE A 62 5.43 27.21 14.23
CA ILE A 62 4.52 28.21 13.68
C ILE A 62 3.91 27.65 12.38
N PRO A 63 2.57 27.63 12.23
CA PRO A 63 1.94 27.14 11.01
C PRO A 63 2.44 27.89 9.77
N PRO A 64 2.68 27.21 8.62
CA PRO A 64 3.29 27.84 7.44
C PRO A 64 2.58 29.10 6.95
N VAL A 65 1.24 29.12 6.98
CA VAL A 65 0.42 30.28 6.59
C VAL A 65 0.63 31.45 7.55
N ILE A 66 0.72 31.16 8.86
CA ILE A 66 0.91 32.15 9.92
C ILE A 66 2.34 32.70 9.89
N LYS A 67 3.33 31.84 9.62
CA LYS A 67 4.74 32.23 9.50
C LYS A 67 4.97 33.26 8.39
N ARG A 68 4.12 33.31 7.35
CA ARG A 68 4.20 34.36 6.31
C ARG A 68 3.96 35.76 6.84
N PHE A 69 3.28 35.94 7.97
CA PHE A 69 3.07 37.29 8.54
C PHE A 69 4.40 37.90 8.99
N PHE A 70 5.33 37.06 9.44
CA PHE A 70 6.70 37.45 9.78
C PHE A 70 7.66 36.25 9.60
N PRO A 71 8.22 36.05 8.40
CA PRO A 71 9.03 34.86 8.07
C PRO A 71 10.29 34.68 8.92
N LYS A 72 10.76 35.78 9.53
CA LYS A 72 11.96 35.83 10.38
C LYS A 72 11.71 35.35 11.82
N ALA A 73 10.47 35.09 12.23
CA ALA A 73 10.20 34.49 13.54
C ALA A 73 10.76 33.07 13.59
N ALA A 74 11.65 32.82 14.57
CA ALA A 74 12.20 31.49 14.81
C ALA A 74 11.30 30.67 15.73
N THR A 75 10.64 31.30 16.70
CA THR A 75 9.83 30.62 17.73
C THR A 75 8.42 31.22 17.87
N PRO A 76 7.42 30.45 18.32
CA PRO A 76 6.08 30.97 18.62
C PRO A 76 6.11 32.13 19.61
N ALA A 77 6.96 32.10 20.63
CA ALA A 77 7.11 33.19 21.60
C ALA A 77 7.57 34.50 20.93
N GLN A 78 8.55 34.44 20.02
CA GLN A 78 8.95 35.59 19.20
C GLN A 78 7.83 36.03 18.27
N PHE A 79 7.01 35.08 17.80
CA PHE A 79 5.87 35.37 16.96
C PHE A 79 4.75 36.12 17.73
N ILE A 80 4.52 35.76 18.99
CA ILE A 80 3.46 36.37 19.80
C ILE A 80 3.91 37.71 20.39
N LYS A 81 5.08 37.74 21.04
CA LYS A 81 5.63 38.93 21.74
C LYS A 81 6.25 39.95 20.80
N GLY A 82 6.63 39.52 19.59
CA GLY A 82 7.37 40.34 18.65
C GLY A 82 8.89 40.32 18.89
N THR A 83 9.59 41.07 18.04
CA THR A 83 11.05 41.25 18.05
C THR A 83 11.37 42.74 17.91
N SER A 84 12.66 43.11 17.82
CA SER A 84 13.06 44.50 17.56
C SER A 84 12.48 45.06 16.25
N ASN A 85 12.27 44.21 15.25
CA ASN A 85 11.84 44.61 13.90
C ASN A 85 10.36 44.35 13.62
N TRP A 86 9.61 43.81 14.58
CA TRP A 86 8.19 43.48 14.39
C TRP A 86 7.44 43.45 15.71
N LEU A 87 6.23 44.01 15.72
CA LEU A 87 5.53 44.28 16.97
C LEU A 87 4.97 43.04 17.67
N GLY A 88 4.84 41.91 16.97
CA GLY A 88 4.19 40.71 17.49
C GLY A 88 2.71 40.61 17.12
N ILE A 89 2.05 39.58 17.65
CA ILE A 89 0.60 39.41 17.61
C ILE A 89 -0.06 40.29 18.67
N LEU A 90 0.49 40.34 19.88
CA LEU A 90 -0.13 41.07 20.98
C LEU A 90 0.05 42.58 20.78
N ASN A 91 -1.02 43.35 20.94
CA ASN A 91 -0.97 44.79 20.81
C ASN A 91 -0.06 45.39 21.91
N LYS A 92 0.95 46.18 21.52
CA LYS A 92 1.95 46.71 22.46
C LYS A 92 1.36 47.71 23.46
N ASP A 93 0.43 48.54 23.03
CA ASP A 93 -0.20 49.52 23.91
C ASP A 93 -1.03 48.82 24.98
N ALA A 94 -1.74 47.74 24.61
CA ALA A 94 -2.46 46.89 25.55
C ALA A 94 -1.54 46.17 26.55
N ILE A 95 -0.37 45.67 26.10
CA ILE A 95 0.64 45.09 27.00
C ILE A 95 1.16 46.16 27.98
N ASN A 96 1.50 47.35 27.50
CA ASN A 96 2.02 48.44 28.32
C ASN A 96 1.01 48.90 29.39
N GLU A 97 -0.28 48.83 29.07
CA GLU A 97 -1.38 49.10 30.00
C GLU A 97 -1.79 47.89 30.87
N MET A 98 -1.04 46.78 30.82
CA MET A 98 -1.30 45.57 31.60
C MET A 98 -2.71 45.00 31.39
N LYS A 99 -3.27 45.13 30.17
CA LYS A 99 -4.52 44.44 29.80
C LYS A 99 -4.31 42.92 29.90
N GLN A 100 -5.39 42.21 30.23
CA GLN A 100 -5.35 40.75 30.42
C GLN A 100 -5.99 39.99 29.26
N ASP A 101 -6.90 40.64 28.52
CA ASP A 101 -7.66 40.00 27.46
C ASP A 101 -6.99 40.17 26.10
N PHE A 102 -6.51 39.06 25.53
CA PHE A 102 -5.99 39.02 24.16
C PHE A 102 -6.68 37.89 23.40
N PHE A 103 -7.62 38.20 22.52
CA PHE A 103 -8.38 37.15 21.86
C PHE A 103 -8.99 37.56 20.52
N VAL A 104 -9.35 36.56 19.74
CA VAL A 104 -10.25 36.67 18.61
C VAL A 104 -11.35 35.63 18.78
N SER A 105 -12.60 35.98 18.48
CA SER A 105 -13.71 35.03 18.52
C SER A 105 -14.72 35.25 17.41
N PHE A 106 -15.22 34.14 16.86
CA PHE A 106 -16.30 34.09 15.89
C PHE A 106 -17.54 33.44 16.54
N GLU A 107 -18.70 34.05 16.33
CA GLU A 107 -20.01 33.54 16.71
C GLU A 107 -20.86 33.41 15.44
N GLY A 108 -21.70 32.38 15.36
CA GLY A 108 -22.58 32.21 14.22
C GLY A 108 -23.36 30.90 14.19
N SER A 109 -23.73 30.47 12.99
CA SER A 109 -24.42 29.20 12.75
C SER A 109 -23.63 28.27 11.82
N LEU A 110 -23.56 27.00 12.19
CA LEU A 110 -22.98 25.92 11.39
C LEU A 110 -24.05 24.82 11.27
N ASP A 111 -24.52 24.58 10.05
CA ASP A 111 -25.58 23.60 9.74
C ASP A 111 -26.83 23.73 10.62
N GLY A 112 -27.25 24.98 10.85
CA GLY A 112 -28.41 25.31 11.70
C GLY A 112 -28.15 25.31 13.21
N LYS A 113 -26.95 24.91 13.66
CA LYS A 113 -26.55 24.91 15.07
C LYS A 113 -25.75 26.16 15.41
N SER A 114 -25.93 26.73 16.60
CA SER A 114 -25.11 27.85 17.08
C SER A 114 -23.68 27.37 17.36
N PHE A 115 -22.68 28.09 16.84
CA PHE A 115 -21.28 27.85 17.17
C PHE A 115 -20.62 29.08 17.80
N TYR A 116 -19.63 28.82 18.64
CA TYR A 116 -18.72 29.82 19.18
C TYR A 116 -17.29 29.29 19.09
N LEU A 117 -16.41 30.07 18.48
CA LEU A 117 -14.99 29.75 18.37
C LEU A 117 -14.21 30.93 18.95
N LYS A 118 -13.40 30.68 19.99
CA LYS A 118 -12.53 31.69 20.60
C LYS A 118 -11.12 31.15 20.71
N ARG A 119 -10.15 31.94 20.27
CA ARG A 119 -8.73 31.73 20.56
C ARG A 119 -8.20 32.89 21.37
N SER A 120 -7.56 32.60 22.49
CA SER A 120 -7.03 33.59 23.41
C SER A 120 -5.60 33.30 23.81
N PHE A 121 -4.89 34.36 24.15
CA PHE A 121 -3.52 34.36 24.65
C PHE A 121 -3.50 34.97 26.03
N ASP A 122 -2.62 34.48 26.90
CA ASP A 122 -2.30 35.14 28.15
C ASP A 122 -1.51 36.44 27.89
N SER A 123 -1.43 37.32 28.89
CA SER A 123 -0.63 38.55 28.81
C SER A 123 0.85 38.27 28.58
N SER A 124 1.32 37.10 29.03
CA SER A 124 2.66 36.59 28.75
C SER A 124 2.81 36.15 27.30
N GLY A 125 1.76 35.82 26.55
CA GLY A 125 1.87 35.23 25.21
C GLY A 125 2.56 33.86 25.19
N ASP A 126 2.65 33.19 26.33
CA ASP A 126 3.28 31.87 26.47
C ASP A 126 2.23 30.76 26.43
N ILE A 127 0.99 31.06 26.79
CA ILE A 127 -0.13 30.12 26.82
C ILE A 127 -1.20 30.54 25.82
N GLU A 128 -1.56 29.60 24.97
CA GLU A 128 -2.63 29.73 23.97
C GLU A 128 -3.78 28.78 24.32
N HIS A 129 -4.98 29.33 24.40
CA HIS A 129 -6.21 28.59 24.67
C HIS A 129 -7.16 28.65 23.48
N LEU A 130 -7.79 27.52 23.19
CA LEU A 130 -8.78 27.39 22.13
C LEU A 130 -10.06 26.84 22.73
N LEU A 131 -11.17 27.50 22.43
CA LEU A 131 -12.50 27.13 22.89
C LEU A 131 -13.41 27.03 21.68
N PHE A 132 -13.99 25.85 21.48
CA PHE A 132 -15.00 25.64 20.46
C PHE A 132 -16.28 25.13 21.11
N LYS A 133 -17.39 25.81 20.86
CA LYS A 133 -18.72 25.38 21.28
C LYS A 133 -19.59 25.14 20.08
N LEU A 134 -20.31 24.02 20.06
CA LEU A 134 -21.28 23.69 19.04
C LEU A 134 -22.51 23.06 19.71
N ASP A 135 -23.66 23.73 19.62
CA ASP A 135 -24.95 23.17 20.09
C ASP A 135 -24.93 22.68 21.56
N GLY A 136 -24.21 23.39 22.44
CA GLY A 136 -24.06 23.05 23.85
C GLY A 136 -22.87 22.15 24.19
N GLU A 137 -22.28 21.47 23.21
CA GLU A 137 -20.99 20.78 23.38
C GLU A 137 -19.87 21.82 23.47
N THR A 138 -18.95 21.65 24.42
CA THR A 138 -17.80 22.53 24.60
C THR A 138 -16.53 21.69 24.51
N LEU A 139 -15.71 21.98 23.51
CA LEU A 139 -14.40 21.39 23.31
C LEU A 139 -13.33 22.42 23.63
N HIS A 140 -12.22 21.92 24.15
CA HIS A 140 -11.07 22.71 24.52
C HIS A 140 -9.86 22.27 23.73
N ASP A 141 -9.00 23.24 23.43
CA ASP A 141 -7.62 23.02 23.08
C ASP A 141 -7.43 22.03 21.94
N ASP A 142 -6.86 20.85 22.16
CA ASP A 142 -6.49 19.93 21.08
C ASP A 142 -7.74 19.28 20.47
N GLU A 143 -8.74 18.92 21.28
CA GLU A 143 -10.04 18.41 20.81
C GLU A 143 -10.77 19.46 19.97
N ALA A 144 -10.71 20.73 20.41
CA ALA A 144 -11.25 21.83 19.64
C ALA A 144 -10.50 22.00 18.31
N GLN A 145 -9.18 21.90 18.31
CA GLN A 145 -8.36 22.05 17.11
C GLN A 145 -8.64 20.94 16.10
N ASP A 146 -8.76 19.69 16.54
CA ASP A 146 -9.12 18.56 15.68
C ASP A 146 -10.50 18.77 15.05
N ARG A 147 -11.47 19.23 15.85
CA ARG A 147 -12.82 19.53 15.35
C ARG A 147 -12.83 20.65 14.32
N ILE A 148 -12.05 21.71 14.55
CA ILE A 148 -11.91 22.84 13.62
C ILE A 148 -11.20 22.40 12.35
N ASN A 149 -10.15 21.60 12.44
CA ASN A 149 -9.42 21.06 11.29
C ASN A 149 -10.32 20.18 10.41
N ALA A 150 -11.31 19.50 11.00
CA ALA A 150 -12.32 18.75 10.24
C ALA A 150 -13.34 19.66 9.52
N ILE A 151 -13.65 20.83 10.08
CA ILE A 151 -14.60 21.79 9.49
C ILE A 151 -13.92 22.64 8.41
N LEU A 152 -12.76 23.21 8.73
CA LEU A 152 -11.94 24.02 7.85
C LEU A 152 -10.47 23.56 7.97
N PRO A 153 -10.04 22.62 7.12
CA PRO A 153 -8.67 22.13 7.09
C PRO A 153 -7.63 23.26 7.02
N PRO A 154 -6.48 23.14 7.72
CA PRO A 154 -5.46 24.20 7.79
C PRO A 154 -4.97 24.70 6.43
N ASN A 155 -4.91 23.80 5.44
CA ASN A 155 -4.53 24.11 4.07
C ASN A 155 -5.58 24.91 3.29
N LEU A 156 -6.85 24.93 3.74
CA LEU A 156 -7.91 25.71 3.11
C LEU A 156 -8.07 27.11 3.70
N VAL A 157 -7.57 27.35 4.92
CA VAL A 157 -7.73 28.64 5.62
C VAL A 157 -7.23 29.82 4.78
N GLU A 158 -6.11 29.66 4.05
CA GLU A 158 -5.54 30.71 3.20
C GLU A 158 -6.42 31.07 1.98
N PHE A 159 -7.40 30.23 1.63
CA PHE A 159 -8.35 30.49 0.54
C PHE A 159 -9.66 31.13 1.01
N PHE A 160 -10.00 30.99 2.30
CA PHE A 160 -11.18 31.64 2.89
C PHE A 160 -10.85 33.04 3.42
N PHE A 161 -9.65 33.23 3.95
CA PHE A 161 -9.17 34.49 4.48
C PHE A 161 -7.91 34.87 3.72
N PHE A 162 -8.00 35.80 2.80
CA PHE A 162 -6.87 36.25 1.99
C PHE A 162 -6.82 37.78 1.92
N ASP A 163 -5.62 38.32 1.79
CA ASP A 163 -5.43 39.74 1.45
C ASP A 163 -5.45 39.91 -0.08
N GLY A 164 -5.89 41.06 -0.57
CA GLY A 164 -5.89 41.38 -2.00
C GLY A 164 -4.48 41.33 -2.59
N GLU A 165 -3.47 41.70 -1.80
CA GLU A 165 -2.05 41.58 -2.19
C GLU A 165 -1.58 40.13 -2.30
N GLU A 166 -2.13 39.23 -1.48
CA GLU A 166 -1.83 37.80 -1.56
C GLU A 166 -2.51 37.14 -2.78
N LEU A 167 -3.58 37.75 -3.31
CA LEU A 167 -4.40 37.20 -4.39
C LEU A 167 -3.64 37.11 -5.72
N GLU A 168 -2.74 38.06 -6.01
CA GLU A 168 -1.88 38.03 -7.20
C GLU A 168 -0.87 36.87 -7.13
N ALA A 169 -0.19 36.71 -5.99
CA ALA A 169 0.75 35.60 -5.76
C ALA A 169 0.04 34.24 -5.68
N LEU A 170 -1.21 34.24 -5.22
CA LEU A 170 -2.06 33.08 -5.16
C LEU A 170 -2.51 32.72 -6.58
N SER A 171 -2.98 33.65 -7.44
CA SER A 171 -3.61 33.45 -8.76
C SER A 171 -2.92 32.43 -9.69
N ASP A 172 -1.62 32.57 -9.96
CA ASP A 172 -0.89 31.69 -10.89
C ASP A 172 -0.67 30.28 -10.33
N ASN A 173 -0.56 30.18 -9.00
CA ASN A 173 -0.46 28.91 -8.29
C ASN A 173 -1.82 28.39 -7.81
N LEU A 174 -2.90 29.19 -7.93
CA LEU A 174 -4.16 29.03 -7.22
C LEU A 174 -4.87 27.83 -7.76
N ARG A 175 -5.04 27.76 -9.08
CA ARG A 175 -5.80 26.66 -9.70
C ARG A 175 -5.12 25.33 -9.48
N THR A 176 -3.79 25.28 -9.60
CA THR A 176 -3.03 24.04 -9.46
C THR A 176 -2.93 23.61 -8.00
N LYS A 177 -2.53 24.50 -7.07
CA LYS A 177 -2.44 24.18 -5.65
C LYS A 177 -3.81 23.95 -5.02
N LEU A 178 -4.82 24.76 -5.36
CA LEU A 178 -6.20 24.55 -4.87
C LEU A 178 -6.73 23.21 -5.35
N ARG A 179 -6.53 22.86 -6.63
CA ARG A 179 -6.93 21.55 -7.14
C ARG A 179 -6.19 20.42 -6.44
N GLU A 180 -4.86 20.50 -6.30
CA GLU A 180 -4.07 19.50 -5.58
C GLU A 180 -4.47 19.34 -4.11
N LYS A 181 -4.87 20.45 -3.46
CA LYS A 181 -5.30 20.47 -2.06
C LYS A 181 -6.74 20.02 -1.88
N ILE A 182 -7.63 20.33 -2.83
CA ILE A 182 -8.98 19.77 -2.92
C ILE A 182 -8.90 18.26 -3.20
N ASP A 183 -8.03 17.81 -4.09
CA ASP A 183 -7.80 16.39 -4.40
C ASP A 183 -7.25 15.61 -3.18
N GLU A 184 -6.44 16.26 -2.35
CA GLU A 184 -6.00 15.73 -1.04
C GLU A 184 -7.17 15.59 -0.06
N ILE A 185 -8.05 16.59 0.03
CA ILE A 185 -9.17 16.61 0.97
C ILE A 185 -10.29 15.65 0.55
N LEU A 186 -10.60 15.58 -0.74
CA LEU A 186 -11.58 14.65 -1.31
C LEU A 186 -11.10 13.19 -1.28
N GLN A 187 -9.87 12.93 -0.81
CA GLN A 187 -9.23 11.61 -0.79
C GLN A 187 -9.19 10.93 -2.17
N ILE A 188 -9.23 11.72 -3.24
CA ILE A 188 -9.14 11.19 -4.62
C ILE A 188 -7.76 10.56 -4.82
N LYS A 189 -6.70 11.14 -4.23
CA LYS A 189 -5.33 10.59 -4.32
C LYS A 189 -5.21 9.16 -3.75
N PRO A 190 -5.65 8.86 -2.51
CA PRO A 190 -5.73 7.48 -2.02
C PRO A 190 -6.51 6.53 -2.93
N LEU A 191 -7.67 6.97 -3.44
CA LEU A 191 -8.50 6.18 -4.34
C LEU A 191 -7.80 5.90 -5.67
N ASP A 192 -7.15 6.89 -6.27
CA ASP A 192 -6.38 6.74 -7.51
C ASP A 192 -5.18 5.79 -7.34
N ILE A 193 -4.53 5.82 -6.17
CA ILE A 193 -3.45 4.89 -5.82
C ILE A 193 -4.01 3.46 -5.72
N LEU A 194 -5.13 3.28 -5.04
CA LEU A 194 -5.80 1.97 -4.93
C LEU A 194 -6.25 1.46 -6.29
N VAL A 195 -6.84 2.30 -7.13
CA VAL A 195 -7.26 1.94 -8.49
C VAL A 195 -6.05 1.49 -9.33
N LYS A 196 -4.92 2.22 -9.26
CA LYS A 196 -3.68 1.83 -9.95
C LYS A 196 -3.11 0.51 -9.43
N GLN A 197 -3.13 0.29 -8.11
CA GLN A 197 -2.66 -0.96 -7.51
C GLN A 197 -3.56 -2.15 -7.90
N ILE A 198 -4.88 -1.98 -7.84
CA ILE A 198 -5.85 -2.99 -8.30
C ILE A 198 -5.64 -3.30 -9.79
N GLY A 199 -5.38 -2.28 -10.62
CA GLY A 199 -5.03 -2.46 -12.03
C GLY A 199 -3.78 -3.33 -12.22
N LYS A 200 -2.69 -3.02 -11.50
CA LYS A 200 -1.46 -3.83 -11.53
C LYS A 200 -1.71 -5.28 -11.10
N TYR A 201 -2.39 -5.49 -9.98
CA TYR A 201 -2.71 -6.83 -9.50
C TYR A 201 -3.58 -7.61 -10.49
N LYS A 202 -4.53 -6.94 -11.16
CA LYS A 202 -5.35 -7.56 -12.21
C LYS A 202 -4.51 -8.01 -13.40
N ASP A 203 -3.55 -7.20 -13.82
CA ASP A 203 -2.67 -7.53 -14.94
C ASP A 203 -1.68 -8.66 -14.57
N GLU A 204 -1.15 -8.66 -13.33
CA GLU A 204 -0.34 -9.75 -12.79
C GLU A 204 -1.11 -11.07 -12.68
N LEU A 205 -2.37 -11.03 -12.22
CA LEU A 205 -3.23 -12.21 -12.15
C LEU A 205 -3.51 -12.79 -13.54
N LYS A 206 -3.78 -11.95 -14.55
CA LYS A 206 -3.95 -12.39 -15.94
C LYS A 206 -2.68 -13.01 -16.51
N ALA A 207 -1.53 -12.42 -16.24
CA ALA A 207 -0.24 -12.97 -16.68
C ALA A 207 0.03 -14.34 -16.03
N ASN A 208 -0.31 -14.49 -14.76
CA ASN A 208 -0.19 -15.76 -14.03
C ASN A 208 -1.20 -16.82 -14.52
N GLU A 209 -2.44 -16.46 -14.88
CA GLU A 209 -3.39 -17.38 -15.51
C GLU A 209 -2.85 -17.92 -16.84
N ILE A 210 -2.32 -17.05 -17.70
CA ILE A 210 -1.73 -17.44 -18.99
C ILE A 210 -0.53 -18.39 -18.78
N ALA A 211 0.34 -18.09 -17.81
CA ALA A 211 1.47 -18.96 -17.47
C ALA A 211 1.01 -20.34 -16.94
N ASN A 212 -0.11 -20.38 -16.20
CA ASN A 212 -0.65 -21.61 -15.64
C ASN A 212 -1.31 -22.49 -16.72
N GLU A 213 -1.96 -21.91 -17.73
CA GLU A 213 -2.48 -22.65 -18.89
C GLU A 213 -1.37 -23.32 -19.70
N GLU A 214 -0.25 -22.63 -19.93
CA GLU A 214 0.91 -23.19 -20.64
C GLU A 214 1.57 -24.33 -19.84
N LEU A 215 1.67 -24.17 -18.52
CA LEU A 215 2.12 -25.21 -17.59
C LEU A 215 1.19 -26.43 -17.57
N GLN A 216 -0.13 -26.22 -17.59
CA GLN A 216 -1.11 -27.31 -17.66
C GLN A 216 -1.00 -28.09 -18.98
N LEU A 217 -0.78 -27.41 -20.11
CA LEU A 217 -0.56 -28.05 -21.41
C LEU A 217 0.72 -28.90 -21.40
N LYS A 218 1.82 -28.36 -20.87
CA LYS A 218 3.10 -29.08 -20.72
C LYS A 218 2.95 -30.30 -19.82
N LEU A 219 2.23 -30.19 -18.71
CA LEU A 219 1.99 -31.27 -17.76
C LEU A 219 1.10 -32.37 -18.36
N LYS A 220 0.09 -31.99 -19.16
CA LYS A 220 -0.75 -32.95 -19.91
C LYS A 220 0.05 -33.71 -20.97
N ASN A 221 0.93 -33.02 -21.69
CA ASN A 221 1.81 -33.66 -22.69
C ASN A 221 2.83 -34.59 -22.03
N ALA A 222 3.43 -34.17 -20.91
CA ALA A 222 4.35 -35.01 -20.14
C ALA A 222 3.67 -36.27 -19.61
N LYS A 223 2.42 -36.16 -19.12
CA LYS A 223 1.62 -37.33 -18.69
C LYS A 223 1.36 -38.32 -19.82
N ARG A 224 0.94 -37.84 -21.00
CA ARG A 224 0.73 -38.70 -22.19
C ARG A 224 2.01 -39.41 -22.63
N SER A 225 3.14 -38.71 -22.62
CA SER A 225 4.44 -39.30 -22.96
C SER A 225 4.83 -40.40 -21.97
N LYS A 226 4.58 -40.17 -20.67
CA LYS A 226 4.81 -41.17 -19.62
C LYS A 226 3.95 -42.43 -19.83
N GLU A 227 2.64 -42.28 -20.06
CA GLU A 227 1.72 -43.40 -20.31
C GLU A 227 2.17 -44.24 -21.51
N SER A 228 2.53 -43.59 -22.64
CA SER A 228 3.05 -44.28 -23.83
C SER A 228 4.31 -45.09 -23.54
N LYS A 229 5.22 -44.56 -22.69
CA LYS A 229 6.45 -45.27 -22.32
C LYS A 229 6.20 -46.42 -21.36
N GLU A 230 5.24 -46.30 -20.45
CA GLU A 230 4.83 -47.40 -19.57
C GLU A 230 4.22 -48.56 -20.37
N ASP A 231 3.44 -48.27 -21.41
CA ASP A 231 2.88 -49.30 -22.28
C ASP A 231 3.94 -49.95 -23.19
N GLU A 232 4.91 -49.18 -23.70
CA GLU A 232 6.08 -49.74 -24.38
C GLU A 232 6.87 -50.69 -23.46
N ILE A 233 7.08 -50.31 -22.20
CA ILE A 233 7.78 -51.16 -21.21
C ILE A 233 7.00 -52.45 -20.96
N LYS A 234 5.68 -52.39 -20.78
CA LYS A 234 4.85 -53.60 -20.60
C LYS A 234 4.99 -54.55 -21.79
N HIS A 235 4.91 -54.02 -23.01
CA HIS A 235 5.05 -54.81 -24.23
C HIS A 235 6.45 -55.45 -24.31
N LEU A 236 7.51 -54.71 -23.98
CA LEU A 236 8.88 -55.26 -23.96
C LEU A 236 9.05 -56.36 -22.91
N VAL A 237 8.45 -56.21 -21.72
CA VAL A 237 8.47 -57.23 -20.67
C VAL A 237 7.74 -58.50 -21.12
N GLU A 238 6.60 -58.36 -21.79
CA GLU A 238 5.87 -59.51 -22.35
C GLU A 238 6.68 -60.21 -23.44
N MET A 239 7.35 -59.46 -24.33
CA MET A 239 8.25 -60.06 -25.31
C MET A 239 9.43 -60.77 -24.67
N LEU A 240 10.03 -60.21 -23.62
CA LEU A 240 11.11 -60.85 -22.88
C LEU A 240 10.65 -62.17 -22.26
N GLY A 241 9.48 -62.20 -21.62
CA GLY A 241 8.92 -63.43 -21.06
C GLY A 241 8.65 -64.51 -22.11
N ASN A 242 8.19 -64.11 -23.31
CA ASN A 242 8.02 -65.05 -24.42
C ASN A 242 9.37 -65.57 -24.96
N ALA A 243 10.39 -64.72 -25.04
CA ALA A 243 11.73 -65.12 -25.43
C ALA A 243 12.38 -66.06 -24.40
N GLU A 244 12.18 -65.82 -23.11
CA GLU A 244 12.65 -66.69 -22.02
C GLU A 244 12.02 -68.09 -22.12
N LYS A 245 10.70 -68.18 -22.33
CA LYS A 245 10.02 -69.46 -22.57
C LYS A 245 10.58 -70.20 -23.78
N PHE A 246 10.82 -69.48 -24.88
CA PHE A 246 11.41 -70.08 -26.08
C PHE A 246 12.82 -70.61 -25.84
N ILE A 247 13.63 -69.90 -25.05
CA ILE A 247 14.97 -70.36 -24.64
C ILE A 247 14.85 -71.64 -23.80
N GLU A 248 13.90 -71.69 -22.86
CA GLU A 248 13.67 -72.86 -22.00
C GLU A 248 13.24 -74.09 -22.82
N GLU A 249 12.29 -73.93 -23.76
CA GLU A 249 11.88 -74.97 -24.69
C GLU A 249 13.07 -75.52 -25.50
N LYS A 250 13.92 -74.62 -26.04
CA LYS A 250 15.11 -75.01 -26.78
C LYS A 250 16.16 -75.70 -25.92
N ALA A 251 16.30 -75.31 -24.65
CA ALA A 251 17.20 -75.99 -23.72
C ALA A 251 16.76 -77.44 -23.45
N VAL A 252 15.44 -77.68 -23.30
CA VAL A 252 14.88 -79.03 -23.14
C VAL A 252 15.08 -79.87 -24.41
N GLU A 253 14.88 -79.29 -25.60
CA GLU A 253 15.19 -79.95 -26.88
C GLU A 253 16.67 -80.34 -27.00
N ILE A 254 17.59 -79.47 -26.57
CA ILE A 254 19.02 -79.78 -26.56
C ILE A 254 19.33 -80.92 -25.59
N GLU A 255 18.73 -80.95 -24.40
CA GLU A 255 18.98 -82.00 -23.41
C GLU A 255 18.44 -83.37 -23.87
N THR A 256 17.25 -83.41 -24.47
CA THR A 256 16.67 -84.64 -25.03
C THR A 256 17.48 -85.16 -26.23
N THR A 257 17.98 -84.27 -27.07
CA THR A 257 18.88 -84.62 -28.18
C THR A 257 20.20 -85.16 -27.65
N ARG A 258 20.81 -84.53 -26.62
CA ARG A 258 22.02 -85.05 -25.95
C ARG A 258 21.82 -86.45 -25.38
N LYS A 259 20.73 -86.68 -24.64
CA LYS A 259 20.40 -88.02 -24.11
C LYS A 259 20.22 -89.07 -25.22
N SER A 260 19.76 -88.65 -26.40
CA SER A 260 19.61 -89.53 -27.56
C SER A 260 20.96 -89.86 -28.21
N ILE A 261 21.87 -88.88 -28.27
CA ILE A 261 23.27 -89.08 -28.69
C ILE A 261 23.97 -90.05 -27.72
N ASP A 262 23.86 -89.83 -26.41
CA ASP A 262 24.47 -90.71 -25.40
C ASP A 262 23.97 -92.16 -25.50
N LYS A 263 22.66 -92.34 -25.77
CA LYS A 263 22.08 -93.68 -26.03
C LYS A 263 22.65 -94.32 -27.28
N LEU A 264 22.73 -93.57 -28.38
CA LEU A 264 23.32 -94.04 -29.63
C LEU A 264 24.80 -94.40 -29.44
N GLU A 265 25.58 -93.61 -28.69
CA GLU A 265 26.97 -93.93 -28.36
C GLU A 265 27.09 -95.20 -27.53
N ALA A 266 26.21 -95.39 -26.54
CA ALA A 266 26.16 -96.62 -25.74
C ALA A 266 25.82 -97.85 -26.60
N ASP A 267 24.86 -97.74 -27.51
CA ASP A 267 24.48 -98.83 -28.42
C ASP A 267 25.58 -99.12 -29.45
N PHE A 268 26.23 -98.09 -30.01
CA PHE A 268 27.42 -98.26 -30.86
C PHE A 268 28.58 -98.93 -30.10
N SER A 269 28.77 -98.60 -28.82
CA SER A 269 29.81 -99.24 -27.99
C SER A 269 29.51 -100.74 -27.76
N LYS A 270 28.23 -101.11 -27.58
CA LYS A 270 27.80 -102.50 -27.45
C LYS A 270 27.93 -103.28 -28.74
N GLU A 271 27.51 -102.70 -29.88
CA GLU A 271 27.71 -103.32 -31.19
C GLU A 271 29.19 -103.50 -31.50
N ARG A 272 30.03 -102.52 -31.17
CA ARG A 272 31.49 -102.61 -31.34
C ARG A 272 32.10 -103.70 -30.44
N ALA A 273 31.64 -103.84 -29.19
CA ALA A 273 32.05 -104.92 -28.30
C ALA A 273 31.63 -106.29 -28.86
N GLY A 274 30.40 -106.41 -29.36
CA GLY A 274 29.90 -107.62 -30.04
C GLY A 274 30.72 -108.00 -31.27
N LEU A 275 31.05 -107.04 -32.13
CA LEU A 275 31.89 -107.25 -33.32
C LEU A 275 33.35 -107.59 -32.96
N ILE A 276 33.87 -107.07 -31.84
CA ILE A 276 35.19 -107.43 -31.32
C ILE A 276 35.18 -108.87 -30.78
N ASP A 277 34.14 -109.26 -30.04
CA ASP A 277 33.98 -110.64 -29.55
C ASP A 277 33.79 -111.64 -30.69
N GLU A 278 33.02 -111.28 -31.72
CA GLU A 278 32.83 -112.08 -32.93
C GLU A 278 34.15 -112.22 -33.71
N LYS A 279 34.94 -111.15 -33.79
CA LYS A 279 36.30 -111.19 -34.36
C LYS A 279 37.26 -112.06 -33.54
N ILE A 280 37.14 -112.07 -32.21
CA ILE A 280 37.97 -112.91 -31.32
C ILE A 280 37.55 -114.39 -31.42
N SER A 281 36.26 -114.70 -31.51
CA SER A 281 35.75 -116.06 -31.67
C SER A 281 36.12 -116.66 -33.03
N LEU A 282 36.01 -115.88 -34.11
CA LEU A 282 36.47 -116.27 -35.46
C LEU A 282 37.98 -116.50 -35.49
N LYS A 283 38.79 -115.65 -34.84
CA LYS A 283 40.25 -115.87 -34.70
C LYS A 283 40.59 -117.13 -33.91
N ARG A 284 39.80 -117.49 -32.89
CA ARG A 284 39.97 -118.75 -32.13
C ARG A 284 39.59 -119.97 -32.99
N SER A 285 38.51 -119.90 -33.74
CA SER A 285 38.09 -120.94 -34.69
C SER A 285 39.14 -121.19 -35.78
N CYS A 286 39.70 -120.14 -36.38
CA CYS A 286 40.77 -120.26 -37.38
C CYS A 286 42.10 -120.81 -36.83
N LYS A 287 42.38 -120.66 -35.52
CA LYS A 287 43.56 -121.26 -34.88
C LYS A 287 43.36 -122.73 -34.51
N ALA A 288 42.12 -123.16 -34.24
CA ALA A 288 41.81 -124.57 -33.97
C ALA A 288 41.78 -125.43 -35.26
N SER A 289 41.37 -124.85 -36.40
CA SER A 289 41.33 -125.54 -37.70
C SER A 289 42.69 -125.70 -38.41
N LYS A 290 43.78 -125.16 -37.85
CA LYS A 290 45.14 -125.21 -38.45
C LYS A 290 46.12 -126.17 -37.73
N LYS A 291 45.62 -127.06 -36.87
CA LYS A 291 46.45 -128.03 -36.10
C LYS A 291 45.93 -129.48 -36.10
N GLY A 292 45.05 -129.84 -37.04
CA GLY A 292 44.67 -131.22 -37.35
C GLY A 292 45.15 -131.60 -38.73
#